data_AF-A0A3D1SDC9-F1
#
_entry.id   AF-A0A3D1SDC9-F1
#
_cell.length_a   1.000
_cell.length_b   1.000
_cell.length_c   1.000
_cell.angle_alpha   90.00
_cell.angle_beta   90.00
_cell.angle_gamma   90.00
#
_symmetry.space_group_name_H-M   'P 1'
#
loop_
_entity.id
_entity.type
_entity.pdbx_description
1 polymer ?
#
loop_
_entity_poly.entity_id
_entity_poly.type
_entity_poly.pdbx_seq_one_letter_code
_entity_poly.pdbx_strand_id
1 'polypeptide(L)'
;MTGNYVKGEGEALVSGAENAEEFLFNAMKFAYNGKSEFKPYAKRLFKYCSRIRNGCGKPMDIEWAVSDGKVYVLQARPITSLKRINAEKFEVNSSLAGDYLLSRTNVGEIFMQPVSPVTFSVLESICDMTGIPFIDNICGQPYANLSVICSLMVSLGFSEKTAIKKLSEIAGELPQGLEVPIFPFDKKNMRRKMRALVFSGKKDKISRREKRETREKMSEIADELICEIREIPDNQALFAFWETKGSRFISGALGAIMKGVNVFPLFGTKKKIADICGDELANELCSGGAGTLDSMKPLLLLEDVIAGKITRDEYIKSCGHRHVNEMELAAPYPYENPNFPENIIDEHIKSGMNAHKMRAEQESRFNEAAAKFKAQYPRKAKWLDKKLERFKEANIAREDVRSKGVKLFCMMREFLLKAGELNAVGADVFMLYFNEVLELLKGDKKALA
;
A
#
# COMPACT_ATOMS: atom_id res chain seq x y z
N MET A 1 24.22 -10.61 6.54
CA MET A 1 25.34 -9.91 7.19
C MET A 1 26.47 -9.96 6.21
N THR A 2 26.85 -8.82 5.67
CA THR A 2 28.09 -8.64 4.94
C THR A 2 29.19 -8.36 5.95
N GLY A 3 30.41 -8.76 5.63
CA GLY A 3 31.58 -8.46 6.44
C GLY A 3 32.84 -8.65 5.64
N ASN A 4 33.93 -8.10 6.14
CA ASN A 4 35.24 -8.21 5.55
C ASN A 4 36.29 -8.45 6.65
N TYR A 5 37.47 -8.93 6.27
CA TYR A 5 38.58 -9.15 7.18
C TYR A 5 39.93 -9.13 6.46
N VAL A 6 40.99 -8.96 7.24
CA VAL A 6 42.39 -9.15 6.84
C VAL A 6 43.07 -10.09 7.82
N LYS A 7 44.28 -10.58 7.49
CA LYS A 7 45.10 -11.33 8.44
C LYS A 7 45.95 -10.35 9.24
N GLY A 8 46.04 -10.55 10.55
CA GLY A 8 46.77 -9.64 11.43
C GLY A 8 45.87 -8.54 11.98
N GLU A 9 46.44 -7.35 12.18
CA GLU A 9 45.76 -6.25 12.84
C GLU A 9 44.73 -5.56 11.92
N GLY A 10 43.59 -5.17 12.50
CA GLY A 10 42.52 -4.50 11.76
C GLY A 10 42.91 -3.12 11.21
N GLU A 11 43.98 -2.51 11.72
CA GLU A 11 44.50 -1.22 11.23
C GLU A 11 44.89 -1.29 9.75
N ALA A 12 45.37 -2.45 9.27
CA ALA A 12 45.72 -2.66 7.87
C ALA A 12 44.49 -2.56 6.94
N LEU A 13 43.31 -2.94 7.45
CA LEU A 13 42.04 -2.81 6.74
C LEU A 13 41.53 -1.36 6.75
N VAL A 14 41.61 -0.68 7.90
CA VAL A 14 41.12 0.70 8.05
C VAL A 14 41.99 1.69 7.27
N SER A 15 43.30 1.49 7.25
CA SER A 15 44.26 2.30 6.51
C SER A 15 44.25 2.05 5.00
N GLY A 16 43.59 0.99 4.53
CA GLY A 16 43.60 0.56 3.12
C GLY A 16 44.94 -0.02 2.66
N ALA A 17 45.82 -0.40 3.59
CA ALA A 17 47.13 -0.99 3.30
C ALA A 17 47.02 -2.41 2.74
N GLU A 18 45.95 -3.14 3.08
CA GLU A 18 45.67 -4.48 2.56
C GLU A 18 44.27 -4.59 1.95
N ASN A 19 44.15 -5.42 0.91
CA ASN A 19 42.85 -5.75 0.32
C ASN A 19 42.09 -6.70 1.24
N ALA A 20 40.87 -6.30 1.59
CA ALA A 20 40.01 -7.08 2.45
C ALA A 20 39.47 -8.33 1.76
N GLU A 21 39.38 -9.42 2.51
CA GLU A 21 38.59 -10.58 2.12
C GLU A 21 37.14 -10.36 2.53
N GLU A 22 36.24 -10.35 1.55
CA GLU A 22 34.82 -10.18 1.78
C GLU A 22 34.11 -11.53 2.01
N PHE A 23 33.06 -11.48 2.81
CA PHE A 23 32.16 -12.62 3.00
C PHE A 23 30.71 -12.20 3.21
N LEU A 24 29.82 -13.13 2.93
CA LEU A 24 28.39 -13.02 3.17
C LEU A 24 27.92 -14.14 4.10
N PHE A 25 27.23 -13.78 5.17
CA PHE A 25 26.45 -14.71 5.98
C PHE A 25 24.95 -14.50 5.74
N ASN A 26 24.32 -15.48 5.09
CA ASN A 26 22.88 -15.49 4.83
C ASN A 26 22.13 -15.91 6.10
N ALA A 27 21.37 -14.97 6.68
CA ALA A 27 20.63 -15.18 7.92
C ALA A 27 19.49 -16.21 7.79
N MET A 28 18.86 -16.28 6.61
CA MET A 28 17.70 -17.15 6.35
C MET A 28 18.12 -18.61 6.15
N LYS A 29 19.15 -18.82 5.32
CA LYS A 29 19.74 -20.14 5.04
C LYS A 29 20.74 -20.59 6.11
N PHE A 30 21.09 -19.68 7.03
CA PHE A 30 22.13 -19.85 8.05
C PHE A 30 23.46 -20.38 7.45
N ALA A 31 23.81 -19.81 6.30
CA ALA A 31 24.88 -20.29 5.43
C ALA A 31 25.93 -19.20 5.20
N TYR A 32 27.19 -19.61 5.13
CA TYR A 32 28.34 -18.74 4.90
C TYR A 32 28.82 -18.89 3.45
N ASN A 33 29.10 -17.77 2.81
CA ASN A 33 29.76 -17.66 1.52
C ASN A 33 30.99 -16.74 1.66
N GLY A 34 32.16 -17.23 1.28
CA GLY A 34 33.45 -16.56 1.47
C GLY A 34 34.57 -17.59 1.60
N LYS A 35 35.81 -17.15 1.82
CA LYS A 35 36.96 -18.05 1.95
C LYS A 35 36.79 -19.03 3.12
N SER A 36 37.30 -20.24 2.92
CA SER A 36 37.14 -21.37 3.85
C SER A 36 37.77 -21.12 5.22
N GLU A 37 38.81 -20.28 5.29
CA GLU A 37 39.54 -19.97 6.52
C GLU A 37 38.67 -19.34 7.61
N PHE A 38 37.74 -18.45 7.24
CA PHE A 38 36.86 -17.80 8.21
C PHE A 38 35.56 -18.59 8.51
N LYS A 39 35.24 -19.60 7.69
CA LYS A 39 34.04 -20.43 7.82
C LYS A 39 33.78 -20.99 9.24
N PRO A 40 34.80 -21.45 10.02
CA PRO A 40 34.59 -21.95 11.38
C PRO A 40 34.02 -20.91 12.36
N TYR A 41 34.28 -19.61 12.11
CA TYR A 41 33.96 -18.53 13.03
C TYR A 41 32.69 -17.77 12.65
N ALA A 42 32.32 -17.79 11.37
CA ALA A 42 31.24 -16.99 10.81
C ALA A 42 29.88 -17.15 11.54
N LYS A 43 29.51 -18.37 11.91
CA LYS A 43 28.26 -18.64 12.67
C LYS A 43 28.25 -17.96 14.04
N ARG A 44 29.40 -17.92 14.73
CA ARG A 44 29.50 -17.32 16.06
C ARG A 44 29.51 -15.80 15.96
N LEU A 45 30.26 -15.22 15.01
CA LEU A 45 30.22 -13.80 14.72
C LEU A 45 28.79 -13.33 14.41
N PHE A 46 28.09 -14.04 13.50
CA PHE A 46 26.71 -13.72 13.14
C PHE A 46 25.77 -13.66 14.35
N LYS A 47 25.91 -14.58 15.32
CA LYS A 47 25.11 -14.57 16.55
C LYS A 47 25.41 -13.33 17.41
N TYR A 48 26.67 -12.94 17.54
CA TYR A 48 27.05 -11.73 18.28
C TYR A 48 26.50 -10.47 17.61
N CYS A 49 26.76 -10.30 16.31
CA CYS A 49 26.25 -9.17 15.53
C CYS A 49 24.71 -9.09 15.59
N SER A 50 24.02 -10.24 15.48
CA SER A 50 22.55 -10.29 15.58
C SER A 50 22.06 -9.86 16.95
N ARG A 51 22.73 -10.28 18.04
CA ARG A 51 22.36 -9.87 19.40
C ARG A 51 22.57 -8.37 19.62
N ILE A 52 23.70 -7.83 19.18
CA ILE A 52 24.03 -6.39 19.28
C ILE A 52 23.00 -5.58 18.50
N ARG A 53 22.81 -5.89 17.21
CA ARG A 53 21.82 -5.22 16.35
C ARG A 53 20.42 -5.25 16.95
N ASN A 54 19.97 -6.42 17.42
CA ASN A 54 18.63 -6.56 18.00
C ASN A 54 18.50 -5.80 19.34
N GLY A 55 19.57 -5.72 20.13
CA GLY A 55 19.60 -4.95 21.38
C GLY A 55 19.57 -3.44 21.13
N CYS A 56 20.25 -2.96 20.07
CA CYS A 56 20.29 -1.54 19.70
C CYS A 56 19.08 -1.10 18.86
N GLY A 57 18.36 -2.03 18.21
CA GLY A 57 17.18 -1.74 17.39
C GLY A 57 17.47 -1.04 16.06
N LYS A 58 18.74 -0.98 15.64
CA LYS A 58 19.20 -0.26 14.43
C LYS A 58 20.35 -0.99 13.73
N PRO A 59 20.64 -0.70 12.45
CA PRO A 59 21.83 -1.21 11.77
C PRO A 59 23.11 -0.80 12.52
N MET A 60 24.05 -1.75 12.64
CA MET A 60 25.28 -1.58 13.41
C MET A 60 26.47 -1.90 12.52
N ASP A 61 27.47 -1.03 12.58
CA ASP A 61 28.83 -1.27 12.15
C ASP A 61 29.59 -1.91 13.33
N ILE A 62 30.25 -3.06 13.10
CA ILE A 62 30.81 -3.88 14.17
C ILE A 62 32.21 -4.32 13.80
N GLU A 63 33.19 -3.87 14.59
CA GLU A 63 34.57 -4.30 14.51
C GLU A 63 34.78 -5.53 15.38
N TRP A 64 35.51 -6.52 14.86
CA TRP A 64 35.68 -7.83 15.48
C TRP A 64 37.08 -8.38 15.21
N ALA A 65 37.49 -9.36 16.02
CA ALA A 65 38.73 -10.10 15.81
C ALA A 65 38.52 -11.59 16.07
N VAL A 66 39.40 -12.41 15.48
CA VAL A 66 39.54 -13.83 15.83
C VAL A 66 40.95 -14.06 16.34
N SER A 67 41.07 -14.52 17.59
CA SER A 67 42.34 -14.95 18.20
C SER A 67 42.13 -16.26 18.93
N ASP A 68 43.09 -17.18 18.83
CA ASP A 68 43.08 -18.49 19.50
C ASP A 68 41.76 -19.26 19.31
N GLY A 69 41.23 -19.18 18.09
CA GLY A 69 39.97 -19.80 17.71
C GLY A 69 38.73 -19.23 18.39
N LYS A 70 38.82 -18.05 19.03
CA LYS A 70 37.72 -17.32 19.69
C LYS A 70 37.37 -16.05 18.90
N VAL A 71 36.09 -15.70 18.89
CA VAL A 71 35.58 -14.47 18.24
C VAL A 71 35.40 -13.40 19.31
N TYR A 72 35.95 -12.22 19.07
CA TYR A 72 35.84 -11.05 19.93
C TYR A 72 35.13 -9.92 19.19
N VAL A 73 34.31 -9.16 19.90
CA VAL A 73 33.75 -7.89 19.41
C VAL A 73 34.59 -6.79 20.03
N LEU A 74 35.15 -5.91 19.20
CA LEU A 74 36.04 -4.84 19.62
C LEU A 74 35.27 -3.52 19.73
N GLN A 75 34.38 -3.27 18.77
CA GLN A 75 33.58 -2.06 18.70
C GLN A 75 32.20 -2.34 18.08
N ALA A 76 31.20 -1.54 18.44
CA ALA A 76 29.90 -1.53 17.79
C ALA A 76 29.37 -0.09 17.73
N ARG A 77 29.16 0.43 16.52
CA ARG A 77 28.67 1.80 16.26
C ARG A 77 27.39 1.76 15.43
N PRO A 78 26.39 2.62 15.69
CA PRO A 78 25.22 2.72 14.82
C PRO A 78 25.59 3.24 13.43
N ILE A 79 25.05 2.63 12.37
CA ILE A 79 25.17 3.19 11.02
C ILE A 79 24.18 4.35 10.90
N THR A 80 24.68 5.57 10.72
CA THR A 80 23.86 6.81 10.67
C THR A 80 23.56 7.29 9.26
N SER A 81 24.22 6.73 8.25
CA SER A 81 24.07 7.08 6.83
C SER A 81 22.84 6.44 6.17
N LEU A 82 22.34 5.32 6.71
CA LEU A 82 21.16 4.63 6.20
C LEU A 82 19.88 5.35 6.67
N LYS A 83 19.55 6.48 6.05
CA LYS A 83 18.34 7.26 6.34
C LYS A 83 17.38 7.21 5.17
N ARG A 84 16.18 6.69 5.42
CA ARG A 84 15.06 6.68 4.47
C ARG A 84 14.37 8.05 4.35
N ILE A 85 14.25 8.76 5.47
CA ILE A 85 13.53 10.03 5.58
C ILE A 85 14.46 11.08 6.17
N ASN A 86 14.56 12.21 5.49
CA ASN A 86 15.10 13.44 6.00
C ASN A 86 13.98 14.48 5.99
N ALA A 87 13.25 14.57 7.10
CA ALA A 87 12.06 15.39 7.23
C ALA A 87 12.35 16.89 7.00
N GLU A 88 13.50 17.38 7.50
CA GLU A 88 13.91 18.79 7.37
C GLU A 88 14.10 19.24 5.92
N LYS A 89 14.53 18.33 5.05
CA LYS A 89 14.74 18.61 3.61
C LYS A 89 13.64 18.06 2.72
N PHE A 90 12.61 17.44 3.30
CA PHE A 90 11.59 16.68 2.57
C PHE A 90 12.18 15.58 1.65
N GLU A 91 13.39 15.10 1.94
CA GLU A 91 14.03 14.05 1.13
C GLU A 91 13.59 12.69 1.67
N VAL A 92 12.70 12.03 0.93
CA VAL A 92 12.28 10.65 1.21
C VAL A 92 12.85 9.75 0.13
N ASN A 93 13.76 8.85 0.50
CA ASN A 93 14.30 7.87 -0.41
C ASN A 93 14.59 6.53 0.30
N SER A 94 13.69 5.58 0.11
CA SER A 94 13.81 4.24 0.67
C SER A 94 15.01 3.44 0.16
N SER A 95 15.53 3.72 -1.04
CA SER A 95 16.70 3.00 -1.54
C SER A 95 17.97 3.30 -0.75
N LEU A 96 17.99 4.38 0.04
CA LEU A 96 19.11 4.72 0.92
C LEU A 96 19.14 3.89 2.21
N ALA A 97 18.06 3.16 2.52
CA ALA A 97 17.95 2.38 3.75
C ALA A 97 18.20 0.87 3.56
N GLY A 98 18.39 0.42 2.33
CA GLY A 98 18.73 -0.97 2.01
C GLY A 98 18.41 -1.38 0.58
N ASP A 99 18.76 -2.62 0.25
CA ASP A 99 18.48 -3.21 -1.05
C ASP A 99 17.05 -3.74 -1.11
N TYR A 100 16.23 -3.11 -1.96
CA TYR A 100 14.83 -3.46 -2.13
C TYR A 100 14.49 -3.64 -3.60
N LEU A 101 13.57 -4.57 -3.89
CA LEU A 101 12.86 -4.61 -5.15
C LEU A 101 11.59 -3.77 -5.03
N LEU A 102 11.58 -2.64 -5.72
CA LEU A 102 10.48 -1.68 -5.74
C LEU A 102 9.76 -1.73 -7.09
N SER A 103 8.43 -1.66 -7.08
CA SER A 103 7.62 -1.70 -8.32
C SER A 103 6.54 -0.64 -8.33
N ARG A 104 6.33 -0.05 -9.52
CA ARG A 104 5.22 0.87 -9.80
C ARG A 104 4.03 0.21 -10.48
N THR A 105 4.07 -1.08 -10.84
CA THR A 105 3.05 -1.70 -11.70
C THR A 105 1.63 -1.45 -11.19
N ASN A 106 1.38 -1.65 -9.89
CA ASN A 106 0.04 -1.44 -9.31
C ASN A 106 -0.07 -0.09 -8.57
N VAL A 107 0.98 0.30 -7.84
CA VAL A 107 0.97 1.53 -7.02
C VAL A 107 0.97 2.77 -7.92
N GLY A 108 1.60 2.69 -9.09
CA GLY A 108 1.60 3.77 -10.08
C GLY A 108 0.23 4.06 -10.66
N GLU A 109 -0.68 3.07 -10.73
CA GLU A 109 -2.08 3.27 -11.15
C GLU A 109 -2.92 3.99 -10.09
N ILE A 110 -2.45 4.03 -8.84
CA ILE A 110 -3.11 4.69 -7.71
C ILE A 110 -2.51 6.08 -7.50
N PHE A 111 -1.18 6.18 -7.58
CA PHE A 111 -0.41 7.41 -7.42
C PHE A 111 0.30 7.72 -8.74
N MET A 112 -0.42 8.39 -9.64
CA MET A 112 0.06 8.75 -10.97
C MET A 112 1.11 9.87 -10.93
N GLN A 113 1.14 10.65 -9.85
CA GLN A 113 2.01 11.81 -9.64
C GLN A 113 2.75 11.69 -8.30
N PRO A 114 3.84 12.46 -8.08
CA PRO A 114 4.43 12.58 -6.76
C PRO A 114 3.37 13.03 -5.75
N VAL A 115 3.43 12.49 -4.54
CA VAL A 115 2.51 12.81 -3.46
C VAL A 115 3.07 13.89 -2.54
N SER A 116 2.17 14.68 -1.95
CA SER A 116 2.55 15.71 -0.98
C SER A 116 3.11 15.11 0.32
N PRO A 117 3.89 15.88 1.11
CA PRO A 117 4.40 15.45 2.41
C PRO A 117 3.30 14.90 3.35
N VAL A 118 2.14 15.58 3.39
CA VAL A 118 1.02 15.12 4.22
C VAL A 118 0.49 13.78 3.73
N THR A 119 0.26 13.60 2.43
CA THR A 119 -0.18 12.32 1.85
C THR A 119 0.80 11.21 2.18
N PHE A 120 2.11 11.46 2.01
CA PHE A 120 3.14 10.49 2.37
C PHE A 120 3.08 10.10 3.85
N SER A 121 2.98 11.06 4.78
CA SER A 121 2.91 10.74 6.22
C SER A 121 1.66 9.95 6.62
N VAL A 122 0.56 10.13 5.89
CA VAL A 122 -0.67 9.34 6.08
C VAL A 122 -0.46 7.91 5.60
N LEU A 123 0.18 7.71 4.44
CA LEU A 123 0.54 6.37 3.95
C LEU A 123 1.51 5.65 4.90
N GLU A 124 2.47 6.38 5.46
CA GLU A 124 3.38 5.88 6.50
C GLU A 124 2.60 5.43 7.73
N SER A 125 1.67 6.25 8.21
CA SER A 125 0.83 5.94 9.36
C SER A 125 -0.02 4.67 9.14
N ILE A 126 -0.54 4.48 7.92
CA ILE A 126 -1.28 3.26 7.53
C ILE A 126 -0.35 2.04 7.54
N CYS A 127 0.85 2.15 6.96
CA CYS A 127 1.86 1.09 6.98
C CYS A 127 2.27 0.74 8.41
N ASP A 128 2.43 1.74 9.26
CA ASP A 128 2.79 1.56 10.66
C ASP A 128 1.70 0.89 11.48
N MET A 129 0.44 1.23 11.21
CA MET A 129 -0.73 0.63 11.85
C MET A 129 -0.82 -0.88 11.54
N THR A 130 -0.52 -1.28 10.30
CA THR A 130 -0.49 -2.69 9.90
C THR A 130 0.80 -3.39 10.34
N GLY A 131 1.89 -2.63 10.55
CA GLY A 131 3.22 -3.15 10.86
C GLY A 131 3.92 -3.75 9.64
N ILE A 132 3.50 -3.37 8.43
CA ILE A 132 4.02 -3.88 7.17
C ILE A 132 4.27 -2.65 6.26
N PRO A 133 5.54 -2.29 5.98
CA PRO A 133 5.87 -1.16 5.11
C PRO A 133 5.80 -1.59 3.63
N PHE A 134 4.60 -1.88 3.14
CA PHE A 134 4.42 -2.38 1.76
C PHE A 134 4.43 -1.26 0.71
N ILE A 135 4.29 0.01 1.12
CA ILE A 135 4.50 1.19 0.27
C ILE A 135 5.79 1.87 0.73
N ASP A 136 6.65 2.17 -0.22
CA ASP A 136 7.83 3.01 -0.07
C ASP A 136 7.72 4.26 -0.91
N ASN A 137 8.61 5.22 -0.68
CA ASN A 137 8.62 6.48 -1.41
C ASN A 137 10.06 6.84 -1.81
N ILE A 138 10.22 7.28 -3.06
CA ILE A 138 11.47 7.81 -3.60
C ILE A 138 11.15 9.17 -4.22
N CYS A 139 11.69 10.24 -3.65
CA CYS A 139 11.55 11.61 -4.13
C CYS A 139 10.08 12.01 -4.40
N GLY A 140 9.19 11.70 -3.46
CA GLY A 140 7.76 11.98 -3.55
C GLY A 140 6.96 10.91 -4.30
N GLN A 141 7.61 9.94 -4.96
CA GLN A 141 6.93 8.92 -5.75
C GLN A 141 6.71 7.63 -4.96
N PRO A 142 5.46 7.14 -4.80
CA PRO A 142 5.18 5.87 -4.13
C PRO A 142 5.54 4.63 -4.96
N TYR A 143 6.04 3.59 -4.31
CA TYR A 143 6.37 2.28 -4.88
C TYR A 143 5.85 1.15 -3.99
N ALA A 144 5.44 0.03 -4.58
CA ALA A 144 5.24 -1.21 -3.82
C ALA A 144 6.61 -1.81 -3.46
N ASN A 145 6.85 -2.08 -2.18
CA ASN A 145 8.04 -2.81 -1.75
C ASN A 145 7.79 -4.33 -1.86
N LEU A 146 8.19 -4.90 -3.00
CA LEU A 146 8.02 -6.32 -3.28
C LEU A 146 8.91 -7.19 -2.37
N SER A 147 10.06 -6.69 -1.92
CA SER A 147 10.92 -7.37 -0.95
C SER A 147 10.24 -7.54 0.41
N VAL A 148 9.50 -6.54 0.89
CA VAL A 148 8.69 -6.62 2.12
C VAL A 148 7.60 -7.68 1.98
N ILE A 149 6.86 -7.67 0.86
CA ILE A 149 5.78 -8.62 0.60
C ILE A 149 6.35 -10.05 0.47
N CYS A 150 7.47 -10.22 -0.25
CA CYS A 150 8.18 -11.50 -0.36
C CYS A 150 8.58 -12.03 1.01
N SER A 151 9.25 -11.19 1.79
CA SER A 151 9.76 -11.52 3.12
C SER A 151 8.63 -11.90 4.06
N LEU A 152 7.49 -11.21 4.00
CA LEU A 152 6.29 -11.55 4.76
C LEU A 152 5.78 -12.94 4.38
N MET A 153 5.61 -13.26 3.10
CA MET A 153 5.16 -14.58 2.66
C MET A 153 6.11 -15.69 3.11
N VAL A 154 7.42 -15.50 2.96
CA VAL A 154 8.42 -16.46 3.45
C VAL A 154 8.34 -16.62 4.97
N SER A 155 8.13 -15.52 5.69
CA SER A 155 7.94 -15.55 7.15
C SER A 155 6.67 -16.33 7.56
N LEU A 156 5.67 -16.41 6.70
CA LEU A 156 4.43 -17.19 6.90
C LEU A 156 4.56 -18.65 6.46
N GLY A 157 5.72 -19.08 5.97
CA GLY A 157 6.02 -20.48 5.64
C GLY A 157 6.02 -20.82 4.15
N PHE A 158 5.85 -19.84 3.25
CA PHE A 158 6.01 -20.06 1.82
C PHE A 158 7.49 -20.26 1.46
N SER A 159 7.79 -21.13 0.50
CA SER A 159 9.15 -21.20 -0.06
C SER A 159 9.47 -19.95 -0.88
N GLU A 160 10.75 -19.55 -0.97
CA GLU A 160 11.20 -18.39 -1.76
C GLU A 160 10.64 -18.44 -3.18
N LYS A 161 10.76 -19.59 -3.85
CA LYS A 161 10.24 -19.81 -5.21
C LYS A 161 8.72 -19.59 -5.31
N THR A 162 7.95 -20.02 -4.31
CA THR A 162 6.50 -19.85 -4.31
C THR A 162 6.11 -18.40 -4.03
N ALA A 163 6.81 -17.72 -3.12
CA ALA A 163 6.60 -16.31 -2.82
C ALA A 163 6.89 -15.46 -4.07
N ILE A 164 8.02 -15.67 -4.74
CA ILE A 164 8.38 -14.97 -5.99
C ILE A 164 7.34 -15.23 -7.08
N LYS A 165 6.92 -16.48 -7.29
CA LYS A 165 5.87 -16.80 -8.27
C LYS A 165 4.57 -16.05 -7.99
N LYS A 166 4.17 -15.94 -6.72
CA LYS A 166 2.99 -15.17 -6.31
C LYS A 166 3.15 -13.66 -6.47
N LEU A 167 4.36 -13.13 -6.28
CA LEU A 167 4.66 -11.73 -6.56
C LEU A 167 4.47 -11.43 -8.05
N SER A 168 4.89 -12.33 -8.95
CA SER A 168 4.70 -12.12 -10.38
C SER A 168 3.23 -12.06 -10.79
N GLU A 169 2.34 -12.74 -10.07
CA GLU A 169 0.88 -12.63 -10.28
C GLU A 169 0.32 -11.26 -9.84
N ILE A 170 1.03 -10.52 -8.97
CA ILE A 170 0.62 -9.20 -8.47
C ILE A 170 1.26 -8.08 -9.30
N ALA A 171 2.59 -8.13 -9.44
CA ALA A 171 3.42 -7.04 -9.98
C ALA A 171 3.79 -7.19 -11.45
N GLY A 172 3.35 -8.28 -12.11
CA GLY A 172 3.75 -8.64 -13.47
C GLY A 172 4.96 -9.58 -13.51
N GLU A 173 5.30 -10.08 -14.70
CA GLU A 173 6.46 -10.96 -14.85
C GLU A 173 7.76 -10.28 -14.40
N LEU A 174 8.51 -10.99 -13.56
CA LEU A 174 9.81 -10.51 -13.09
C LEU A 174 10.89 -10.89 -14.10
N PRO A 175 11.84 -9.99 -14.43
CA PRO A 175 12.95 -10.29 -15.31
C PRO A 175 13.71 -11.56 -14.92
N GLN A 176 14.14 -12.33 -15.92
CA GLN A 176 14.91 -13.55 -15.69
C GLN A 176 16.23 -13.23 -15.00
N GLY A 177 16.57 -14.00 -13.96
CA GLY A 177 17.79 -13.79 -13.17
C GLY A 177 17.68 -12.71 -12.09
N LEU A 178 16.54 -12.02 -11.98
CA LEU A 178 16.32 -11.06 -10.90
C LEU A 178 16.19 -11.78 -9.55
N GLU A 179 17.04 -11.43 -8.60
CA GLU A 179 16.90 -11.86 -7.21
C GLU A 179 16.04 -10.86 -6.43
N VAL A 180 15.08 -11.38 -5.67
CA VAL A 180 14.27 -10.55 -4.75
C VAL A 180 14.97 -10.56 -3.38
N PRO A 181 15.42 -9.40 -2.85
CA PRO A 181 15.95 -9.35 -1.49
C PRO A 181 14.92 -9.83 -0.47
N ILE A 182 15.31 -10.82 0.35
CA ILE A 182 14.47 -11.40 1.41
C ILE A 182 15.17 -11.18 2.75
N PHE A 183 14.45 -10.61 3.71
CA PHE A 183 14.98 -10.30 5.03
C PHE A 183 14.11 -10.90 6.16
N PRO A 184 14.69 -11.09 7.35
CA PRO A 184 13.95 -11.60 8.50
C PRO A 184 12.84 -10.63 8.92
N PHE A 185 11.61 -11.13 9.03
CA PHE A 185 10.45 -10.35 9.46
C PHE A 185 10.21 -10.51 10.98
N ASP A 186 9.94 -9.41 11.70
CA ASP A 186 9.54 -9.49 13.11
C ASP A 186 8.08 -9.97 13.25
N LYS A 187 7.92 -11.30 13.27
CA LYS A 187 6.62 -11.96 13.42
C LYS A 187 5.93 -11.63 14.75
N LYS A 188 6.66 -11.25 15.80
CA LYS A 188 6.05 -10.96 17.12
C LYS A 188 5.42 -9.57 17.09
N ASN A 189 6.16 -8.58 16.60
CA ASN A 189 5.67 -7.21 16.47
C ASN A 189 4.51 -7.12 15.47
N MET A 190 4.63 -7.74 14.29
CA MET A 190 3.55 -7.78 13.30
C MET A 190 2.27 -8.43 13.87
N ARG A 191 2.36 -9.61 14.50
CA ARG A 191 1.19 -10.26 15.11
C ARG A 191 0.57 -9.44 16.24
N ARG A 192 1.36 -8.60 16.93
CA ARG A 192 0.85 -7.67 17.96
C ARG A 192 0.09 -6.51 17.31
N LYS A 193 0.68 -5.83 16.32
CA LYS A 193 0.06 -4.71 15.58
C LYS A 193 -1.21 -5.16 14.85
N MET A 194 -1.16 -6.28 14.10
CA MET A 194 -2.33 -6.85 13.42
C MET A 194 -3.45 -7.25 14.39
N ARG A 195 -3.13 -7.82 15.56
CA ARG A 195 -4.14 -8.11 16.59
C ARG A 195 -4.73 -6.83 17.18
N ALA A 196 -3.93 -5.79 17.40
CA ALA A 196 -4.42 -4.49 17.86
C ALA A 196 -5.36 -3.84 16.82
N LEU A 197 -5.06 -3.96 15.53
CA LEU A 197 -5.93 -3.44 14.47
C LEU A 197 -7.29 -4.17 14.40
N VAL A 198 -7.27 -5.50 14.51
CA VAL A 198 -8.51 -6.32 14.41
C VAL A 198 -9.32 -6.32 15.70
N PHE A 199 -8.64 -6.36 16.85
CA PHE A 199 -9.20 -6.58 18.19
C PHE A 199 -8.93 -5.44 19.18
N SER A 200 -8.66 -4.22 18.68
CA SER A 200 -8.26 -3.02 19.43
C SER A 200 -8.68 -3.02 20.90
N GLY A 201 -7.67 -3.08 21.77
CA GLY A 201 -7.81 -3.17 23.21
C GLY A 201 -7.69 -1.81 23.91
N LYS A 202 -8.60 -1.63 24.87
CA LYS A 202 -8.55 -0.81 26.10
C LYS A 202 -8.60 0.74 26.07
N LYS A 203 -8.51 1.46 24.95
CA LYS A 203 -8.88 2.91 24.96
C LYS A 203 -10.06 3.30 24.06
N ASP A 204 -10.23 2.65 22.91
CA ASP A 204 -11.43 2.82 22.08
C ASP A 204 -12.02 1.46 21.69
N LYS A 205 -13.02 1.03 22.47
CA LYS A 205 -13.86 -0.12 22.12
C LYS A 205 -14.80 0.29 21.00
N ILE A 206 -14.32 0.40 19.75
CA ILE A 206 -15.22 0.39 18.59
C ILE A 206 -15.92 -0.97 18.61
N SER A 207 -17.22 -0.94 18.92
CA SER A 207 -18.08 -2.11 19.06
C SER A 207 -18.18 -2.88 17.75
N ARG A 208 -18.58 -4.15 17.83
CA ARG A 208 -18.86 -4.94 16.61
C ARG A 208 -19.95 -4.31 15.75
N ARG A 209 -20.90 -3.59 16.37
CA ARG A 209 -21.97 -2.87 15.70
C ARG A 209 -21.42 -1.69 14.92
N GLU A 210 -20.62 -0.83 15.54
CA GLU A 210 -19.97 0.30 14.86
C GLU A 210 -19.08 -0.18 13.70
N LYS A 211 -18.29 -1.25 13.87
CA LYS A 211 -17.49 -1.81 12.76
C LYS A 211 -18.35 -2.28 11.57
N ARG A 212 -19.53 -2.82 11.84
CA ARG A 212 -20.48 -3.25 10.79
C ARG A 212 -21.11 -2.03 10.11
N GLU A 213 -21.52 -1.06 10.90
CA GLU A 213 -22.11 0.18 10.43
C GLU A 213 -21.12 1.00 9.59
N THR A 214 -19.87 1.16 10.03
CA THR A 214 -18.80 1.78 9.23
C THR A 214 -18.55 1.04 7.92
N ARG A 215 -18.71 -0.29 7.88
CA ARG A 215 -18.55 -1.06 6.63
C ARG A 215 -19.71 -0.84 5.67
N GLU A 216 -20.93 -0.76 6.20
CA GLU A 216 -22.16 -0.65 5.40
C GLU A 216 -22.41 0.79 4.94
N LYS A 217 -22.11 1.77 5.80
CA LYS A 217 -22.43 3.20 5.62
C LYS A 217 -21.19 4.11 5.61
N MET A 218 -20.06 3.60 5.10
CA MET A 218 -18.78 4.31 5.14
C MET A 218 -18.88 5.70 4.50
N SER A 219 -19.56 5.77 3.35
CA SER A 219 -19.69 6.99 2.56
C SER A 219 -20.55 8.02 3.27
N GLU A 220 -21.70 7.61 3.83
CA GLU A 220 -22.61 8.49 4.55
C GLU A 220 -21.95 9.06 5.81
N ILE A 221 -21.24 8.21 6.58
CA ILE A 221 -20.50 8.66 7.75
C ILE A 221 -19.39 9.66 7.36
N ALA A 222 -18.67 9.40 6.27
CA ALA A 222 -17.65 10.34 5.79
C ALA A 222 -18.26 11.69 5.39
N ASP A 223 -19.40 11.68 4.69
CA ASP A 223 -20.10 12.90 4.27
C ASP A 223 -20.60 13.71 5.48
N GLU A 224 -21.14 13.04 6.51
CA GLU A 224 -21.54 13.67 7.78
C GLU A 224 -20.34 14.32 8.49
N LEU A 225 -19.20 13.61 8.56
CA LEU A 225 -17.98 14.12 9.18
C LEU A 225 -17.39 15.30 8.40
N ILE A 226 -17.44 15.28 7.06
CA ILE A 226 -17.02 16.40 6.21
C ILE A 226 -17.85 17.65 6.50
N CYS A 227 -19.18 17.51 6.58
CA CYS A 227 -20.07 18.61 6.96
C CYS A 227 -19.74 19.14 8.36
N GLU A 228 -19.49 18.27 9.33
CA GLU A 228 -19.11 18.69 10.68
C GLU A 228 -17.79 19.47 10.68
N ILE A 229 -16.76 19.00 9.96
CA ILE A 229 -15.43 19.65 9.89
C ILE A 229 -15.54 21.10 9.39
N ARG A 230 -16.37 21.36 8.37
CA ARG A 230 -16.53 22.70 7.78
C ARG A 230 -16.98 23.76 8.78
N GLU A 231 -17.82 23.35 9.72
CA GLU A 231 -18.42 24.22 10.73
C GLU A 231 -17.55 24.39 11.99
N ILE A 232 -16.40 23.72 12.08
CA ILE A 232 -15.53 23.80 13.25
C ILE A 232 -14.88 25.19 13.34
N PRO A 233 -15.04 25.92 14.46
CA PRO A 233 -14.68 27.34 14.51
C PRO A 233 -13.21 27.61 14.83
N ASP A 234 -12.50 26.66 15.44
CA ASP A 234 -11.16 26.89 15.98
C ASP A 234 -10.30 25.62 16.05
N ASN A 235 -9.00 25.84 16.27
CA ASN A 235 -7.98 24.79 16.34
C ASN A 235 -8.24 23.76 17.44
N GLN A 236 -8.73 24.18 18.61
CA GLN A 236 -8.96 23.30 19.75
C GLN A 236 -10.11 22.33 19.45
N ALA A 237 -11.19 22.84 18.85
CA ALA A 237 -12.32 22.05 18.41
C ALA A 237 -11.94 21.09 17.28
N LEU A 238 -11.11 21.52 16.31
CA LEU A 238 -10.66 20.65 15.22
C LEU A 238 -9.75 19.52 15.72
N PHE A 239 -8.84 19.83 16.65
CA PHE A 239 -8.00 18.82 17.29
C PHE A 239 -8.84 17.83 18.11
N ALA A 240 -9.82 18.31 18.89
CA ALA A 240 -10.72 17.44 19.65
C ALA A 240 -11.56 16.53 18.73
N PHE A 241 -12.02 17.04 17.59
CA PHE A 241 -12.68 16.24 16.56
C PHE A 241 -11.79 15.10 16.07
N TRP A 242 -10.51 15.36 15.79
CA TRP A 242 -9.58 14.33 15.33
C TRP A 242 -9.40 13.22 16.37
N GLU A 243 -9.14 13.59 17.63
CA GLU A 243 -8.94 12.65 18.73
C GLU A 243 -10.18 11.80 19.02
N THR A 244 -11.38 12.38 18.87
CA THR A 244 -12.63 11.72 19.28
C THR A 244 -13.41 11.07 18.16
N LYS A 245 -13.32 11.55 16.92
CA LYS A 245 -14.11 11.07 15.77
C LYS A 245 -13.23 10.68 14.58
N GLY A 246 -12.35 11.59 14.13
CA GLY A 246 -11.54 11.40 12.93
C GLY A 246 -10.68 10.13 12.96
N SER A 247 -9.82 10.01 13.97
CA SER A 247 -8.93 8.86 14.15
C SER A 247 -9.67 7.52 14.31
N ARG A 248 -10.84 7.54 14.97
CA ARG A 248 -11.71 6.38 15.16
C ARG A 248 -12.36 5.95 13.86
N PHE A 249 -12.88 6.89 13.07
CA PHE A 249 -13.43 6.61 11.75
C PHE A 249 -12.37 5.98 10.85
N ILE A 250 -11.17 6.55 10.81
CA ILE A 250 -10.04 6.04 10.02
C ILE A 250 -9.71 4.60 10.41
N SER A 251 -9.54 4.34 11.71
CA SER A 251 -9.23 3.01 12.24
C SER A 251 -10.35 2.00 11.93
N GLY A 252 -11.61 2.42 12.05
CA GLY A 252 -12.78 1.61 11.72
C GLY A 252 -12.87 1.28 10.23
N ALA A 253 -12.66 2.28 9.37
CA ALA A 253 -12.69 2.14 7.92
C ALA A 253 -11.56 1.24 7.42
N LEU A 254 -10.31 1.46 7.85
CA LEU A 254 -9.18 0.58 7.51
C LEU A 254 -9.42 -0.85 7.97
N GLY A 255 -9.97 -1.04 9.18
CA GLY A 255 -10.36 -2.37 9.67
C GLY A 255 -11.46 -3.04 8.84
N ALA A 256 -12.42 -2.28 8.31
CA ALA A 256 -13.48 -2.77 7.44
C ALA A 256 -12.93 -3.15 6.05
N ILE A 257 -12.08 -2.29 5.46
CA ILE A 257 -11.34 -2.52 4.21
C ILE A 257 -10.55 -3.82 4.29
N MET A 258 -9.71 -3.97 5.33
CA MET A 258 -8.87 -5.17 5.51
C MET A 258 -9.68 -6.48 5.65
N LYS A 259 -10.92 -6.43 6.16
CA LYS A 259 -11.80 -7.61 6.27
C LYS A 259 -12.64 -7.86 5.02
N GLY A 260 -12.95 -6.83 4.24
CA GLY A 260 -13.77 -6.93 3.03
C GLY A 260 -13.02 -7.51 1.82
N VAL A 261 -11.70 -7.49 1.83
CA VAL A 261 -10.84 -7.90 0.71
C VAL A 261 -10.52 -9.40 0.80
N ASN A 262 -11.43 -10.27 0.34
CA ASN A 262 -11.08 -11.66 0.02
C ASN A 262 -10.64 -11.75 -1.45
N VAL A 263 -9.40 -11.36 -1.73
CA VAL A 263 -8.80 -11.35 -3.08
C VAL A 263 -8.32 -12.72 -3.55
N PHE A 264 -8.34 -13.75 -2.69
CA PHE A 264 -7.88 -15.10 -3.05
C PHE A 264 -8.52 -15.66 -4.33
N PRO A 265 -9.82 -15.48 -4.60
CA PRO A 265 -10.43 -15.92 -5.86
C PRO A 265 -9.93 -15.17 -7.10
N LEU A 266 -9.35 -13.98 -6.95
CA LEU A 266 -8.76 -13.23 -8.07
C LEU A 266 -7.43 -13.84 -8.52
N PHE A 267 -6.70 -14.48 -7.61
CA PHE A 267 -5.43 -15.12 -7.91
C PHE A 267 -5.59 -16.48 -8.60
N GLY A 268 -5.04 -16.59 -9.80
CA GLY A 268 -4.95 -17.83 -10.56
C GLY A 268 -6.28 -18.36 -11.13
N THR A 269 -7.40 -17.64 -11.01
CA THR A 269 -8.66 -18.04 -11.66
C THR A 269 -8.54 -17.99 -13.17
N LYS A 270 -8.03 -16.88 -13.73
CA LYS A 270 -7.73 -16.75 -15.16
C LYS A 270 -6.83 -17.89 -15.65
N LYS A 271 -5.71 -18.15 -14.95
CA LYS A 271 -4.79 -19.24 -15.30
C LYS A 271 -5.47 -20.61 -15.33
N LYS A 272 -6.28 -20.93 -14.32
CA LYS A 272 -7.00 -22.21 -14.27
C LYS A 272 -8.01 -22.38 -15.40
N ILE A 273 -8.59 -21.29 -15.89
CA ILE A 273 -9.49 -21.30 -17.05
C ILE A 273 -8.65 -21.47 -18.33
N ALA A 274 -7.55 -20.70 -18.46
CA ALA A 274 -6.62 -20.78 -19.59
C ALA A 274 -5.98 -22.16 -19.76
N ASP A 275 -5.63 -22.85 -18.66
CA ASP A 275 -5.11 -24.22 -18.69
C ASP A 275 -6.10 -25.23 -19.30
N ILE A 276 -7.39 -24.88 -19.44
CA ILE A 276 -8.43 -25.71 -20.05
C ILE A 276 -8.70 -25.28 -21.49
N CYS A 277 -8.84 -23.98 -21.75
CA CYS A 277 -9.39 -23.47 -22.99
C CYS A 277 -8.51 -22.45 -23.74
N GLY A 278 -7.27 -22.27 -23.30
CA GLY A 278 -6.33 -21.28 -23.85
C GLY A 278 -6.56 -19.86 -23.33
N ASP A 279 -5.56 -19.01 -23.52
CA ASP A 279 -5.55 -17.64 -22.99
C ASP A 279 -6.61 -16.73 -23.61
N GLU A 280 -6.91 -16.88 -24.89
CA GLU A 280 -7.88 -16.07 -25.62
C GLU A 280 -9.28 -16.21 -25.01
N LEU A 281 -9.81 -17.44 -24.92
CA LEU A 281 -11.13 -17.68 -24.36
C LEU A 281 -11.17 -17.38 -22.85
N ALA A 282 -10.07 -17.58 -22.12
CA ALA A 282 -9.97 -17.20 -20.72
C ALA A 282 -10.03 -15.67 -20.52
N ASN A 283 -9.43 -14.89 -21.42
CA ASN A 283 -9.48 -13.42 -21.39
C ASN A 283 -10.91 -12.91 -21.56
N GLU A 284 -11.66 -13.44 -22.54
CA GLU A 284 -13.06 -13.07 -22.78
C GLU A 284 -13.95 -13.40 -21.57
N LEU A 285 -13.77 -14.59 -20.99
CA LEU A 285 -14.53 -15.03 -19.81
C LEU A 285 -14.24 -14.17 -18.56
N CYS A 286 -12.98 -13.77 -18.35
CA CYS A 286 -12.59 -12.98 -17.18
C CYS A 286 -12.82 -11.47 -17.35
N SER A 287 -12.84 -10.95 -18.58
CA SER A 287 -13.03 -9.51 -18.85
C SER A 287 -14.49 -9.09 -18.69
N GLY A 288 -15.46 -9.84 -19.21
CA GLY A 288 -16.89 -9.51 -19.05
C GLY A 288 -17.57 -10.14 -17.84
N GLY A 289 -16.95 -11.16 -17.20
CA GLY A 289 -17.53 -11.84 -16.03
C GLY A 289 -17.54 -11.03 -14.73
N ALA A 290 -16.89 -9.86 -14.70
CA ALA A 290 -16.79 -9.03 -13.51
C ALA A 290 -18.08 -8.26 -13.15
N GLY A 291 -19.04 -8.16 -14.09
CA GLY A 291 -20.26 -7.37 -13.91
C GLY A 291 -20.01 -5.85 -13.94
N THR A 292 -21.00 -5.06 -13.51
CA THR A 292 -20.81 -3.61 -13.34
C THR A 292 -19.92 -3.35 -12.14
N LEU A 293 -18.71 -2.87 -12.42
CA LEU A 293 -17.77 -2.46 -11.38
C LEU A 293 -18.01 -1.01 -10.99
N ASP A 294 -17.70 -0.67 -9.75
CA ASP A 294 -17.83 0.70 -9.25
C ASP A 294 -16.94 1.70 -10.00
N SER A 295 -15.81 1.24 -10.54
CA SER A 295 -14.96 2.02 -11.44
C SER A 295 -15.63 2.43 -12.76
N MET A 296 -16.69 1.75 -13.20
CA MET A 296 -17.44 2.10 -14.41
C MET A 296 -18.53 3.15 -14.15
N LYS A 297 -18.93 3.35 -12.89
CA LYS A 297 -20.01 4.27 -12.51
C LYS A 297 -19.81 5.70 -13.00
N PRO A 298 -18.60 6.31 -12.95
CA PRO A 298 -18.42 7.68 -13.41
C PRO A 298 -18.85 7.91 -14.86
N LEU A 299 -18.66 6.95 -15.76
CA LEU A 299 -19.08 7.08 -17.16
C LEU A 299 -20.54 6.65 -17.37
N LEU A 300 -20.96 5.52 -16.79
CA LEU A 300 -22.33 5.02 -16.97
C LEU A 300 -23.37 5.98 -16.39
N LEU A 301 -23.12 6.52 -15.19
CA LEU A 301 -24.02 7.48 -14.57
C LEU A 301 -23.97 8.85 -15.26
N LEU A 302 -22.86 9.22 -15.90
CA LEU A 302 -22.76 10.44 -16.69
C LEU A 302 -23.71 10.39 -17.89
N GLU A 303 -23.75 9.25 -18.59
CA GLU A 303 -24.72 9.01 -19.68
C GLU A 303 -26.15 9.01 -19.17
N ASP A 304 -26.39 8.49 -17.96
CA ASP A 304 -27.72 8.54 -17.34
C ASP A 304 -28.13 9.96 -16.94
N VAL A 305 -27.20 10.85 -16.56
CA VAL A 305 -27.45 12.30 -16.39
C VAL A 305 -27.85 12.94 -17.72
N ILE A 306 -27.08 12.67 -18.78
CA ILE A 306 -27.32 13.23 -20.12
C ILE A 306 -28.69 12.79 -20.64
N ALA A 307 -29.08 11.53 -20.38
CA ALA A 307 -30.38 10.98 -20.73
C ALA A 307 -31.53 11.42 -19.79
N GLY A 308 -31.24 12.21 -18.75
CA GLY A 308 -32.24 12.69 -17.77
C GLY A 308 -32.80 11.61 -16.85
N LYS A 309 -32.13 10.46 -16.72
CA LYS A 309 -32.55 9.36 -15.82
C LYS A 309 -32.17 9.61 -14.38
N ILE A 310 -31.08 10.35 -14.14
CA ILE A 310 -30.66 10.84 -12.83
C ILE A 310 -30.36 12.32 -12.91
N THR A 311 -30.43 12.98 -11.77
CA THR A 311 -30.06 14.39 -11.62
C THR A 311 -28.55 14.58 -11.54
N ARG A 312 -28.09 15.81 -11.80
CA ARG A 312 -26.69 16.21 -11.62
C ARG A 312 -26.25 16.06 -10.17
N ASP A 313 -27.10 16.40 -9.21
CA ASP A 313 -26.79 16.27 -7.79
C ASP A 313 -26.58 14.81 -7.38
N GLU A 314 -27.40 13.89 -7.89
CA GLU A 314 -27.22 12.46 -7.68
C GLU A 314 -25.89 11.96 -8.27
N TYR A 315 -25.49 12.50 -9.42
CA TYR A 315 -24.19 12.20 -10.01
C TYR A 315 -23.02 12.74 -9.20
N ILE A 316 -23.08 13.99 -8.74
CA ILE A 316 -22.05 14.60 -7.87
C ILE A 316 -21.90 13.77 -6.59
N LYS A 317 -23.02 13.43 -5.95
CA LYS A 317 -23.01 12.61 -4.72
C LYS A 317 -22.35 11.25 -4.94
N SER A 318 -22.65 10.61 -6.07
CA SER A 318 -22.19 9.25 -6.38
C SER A 318 -20.77 9.19 -6.93
N CYS A 319 -20.33 10.21 -7.67
CA CYS A 319 -19.10 10.15 -8.48
C CYS A 319 -18.20 11.38 -8.35
N GLY A 320 -18.64 12.46 -7.71
CA GLY A 320 -17.85 13.70 -7.62
C GLY A 320 -16.56 13.59 -6.82
N HIS A 321 -16.37 12.50 -6.08
CA HIS A 321 -15.13 12.18 -5.35
C HIS A 321 -14.16 11.31 -6.17
N ARG A 322 -14.53 10.87 -7.39
CA ARG A 322 -13.71 9.98 -8.22
C ARG A 322 -12.80 10.80 -9.12
N HIS A 323 -11.51 10.55 -9.03
CA HIS A 323 -10.49 11.30 -9.78
C HIS A 323 -9.24 10.44 -10.00
N VAL A 324 -8.43 10.79 -11.00
CA VAL A 324 -7.17 10.06 -11.28
C VAL A 324 -6.17 10.16 -10.12
N ASN A 325 -6.24 11.25 -9.34
CA ASN A 325 -5.42 11.49 -8.14
C ASN A 325 -6.27 11.40 -6.86
N GLU A 326 -7.26 10.49 -6.81
CA GLU A 326 -8.24 10.38 -5.70
C GLU A 326 -7.63 10.10 -4.31
N MET A 327 -6.35 9.72 -4.24
CA MET A 327 -5.61 9.41 -3.02
C MET A 327 -4.54 10.47 -2.66
N GLU A 328 -4.37 11.52 -3.48
CA GLU A 328 -3.50 12.65 -3.16
C GLU A 328 -4.30 13.73 -2.43
N LEU A 329 -4.00 13.97 -1.16
CA LEU A 329 -4.75 14.89 -0.32
C LEU A 329 -4.66 16.35 -0.77
N ALA A 330 -3.59 16.74 -1.47
CA ALA A 330 -3.44 18.07 -2.05
C ALA A 330 -4.25 18.28 -3.34
N ALA A 331 -4.66 17.20 -4.02
CA ALA A 331 -5.42 17.30 -5.26
C ALA A 331 -6.90 17.62 -4.96
N PRO A 332 -7.51 18.60 -5.63
CA PRO A 332 -8.94 18.86 -5.50
C PRO A 332 -9.75 17.72 -6.09
N TYR A 333 -10.85 17.38 -5.41
CA TYR A 333 -11.86 16.48 -5.95
C TYR A 333 -12.75 17.21 -6.94
N PRO A 334 -13.31 16.51 -7.94
CA PRO A 334 -14.17 17.14 -8.93
C PRO A 334 -15.38 17.87 -8.35
N TYR A 335 -16.00 17.37 -7.27
CA TYR A 335 -17.12 18.06 -6.61
C TYR A 335 -16.76 19.45 -6.07
N GLU A 336 -15.48 19.77 -5.89
CA GLU A 336 -15.02 21.10 -5.44
C GLU A 336 -15.10 22.14 -6.57
N ASN A 337 -15.24 21.71 -7.84
CA ASN A 337 -15.44 22.59 -8.99
C ASN A 337 -16.95 22.78 -9.27
N PRO A 338 -17.49 24.01 -9.19
CA PRO A 338 -18.91 24.28 -9.47
C PRO A 338 -19.37 23.86 -10.88
N ASN A 339 -18.45 23.80 -11.86
CA ASN A 339 -18.75 23.44 -13.24
C ASN A 339 -18.62 21.93 -13.53
N PHE A 340 -18.38 21.09 -12.50
CA PHE A 340 -18.09 19.66 -12.68
C PHE A 340 -19.24 18.83 -13.25
N PRO A 341 -20.52 19.25 -13.18
CA PRO A 341 -21.46 18.77 -14.17
C PRO A 341 -20.95 18.79 -15.60
N GLU A 342 -20.92 20.03 -16.04
CA GLU A 342 -21.01 20.36 -17.45
C GLU A 342 -19.68 20.12 -18.14
N ASN A 343 -18.54 20.36 -17.47
CA ASN A 343 -17.22 20.15 -18.06
C ASN A 343 -17.05 18.72 -18.61
N ILE A 344 -17.37 17.71 -17.80
CA ILE A 344 -17.21 16.31 -18.21
C ILE A 344 -18.35 15.84 -19.14
N ILE A 345 -19.55 16.42 -19.03
CA ILE A 345 -20.65 16.16 -19.96
C ILE A 345 -20.24 16.61 -21.36
N ASP A 346 -19.73 17.83 -21.48
CA ASP A 346 -19.28 18.41 -22.74
C ASP A 346 -18.13 17.61 -23.35
N GLU A 347 -17.15 17.21 -22.54
CA GLU A 347 -16.05 16.34 -22.97
C GLU A 347 -16.56 14.98 -23.46
N HIS A 348 -17.49 14.37 -22.73
CA HIS A 348 -18.07 13.08 -23.08
C HIS A 348 -18.85 13.17 -24.41
N ILE A 349 -19.70 14.18 -24.60
CA ILE A 349 -20.43 14.41 -25.86
C ILE A 349 -19.46 14.57 -27.02
N LYS A 350 -18.38 15.36 -26.85
CA LYS A 350 -17.34 15.56 -27.87
C LYS A 350 -16.60 14.27 -28.21
N SER A 351 -16.40 13.39 -27.23
CA SER A 351 -15.70 12.11 -27.45
C SER A 351 -16.48 11.14 -28.33
N GLY A 352 -17.82 11.28 -28.40
CA GLY A 352 -18.70 10.35 -29.11
C GLY A 352 -18.72 8.92 -28.54
N MET A 353 -18.12 8.70 -27.36
CA MET A 353 -18.14 7.41 -26.68
C MET A 353 -19.54 7.04 -26.19
N ASN A 354 -19.82 5.75 -26.09
CA ASN A 354 -21.06 5.23 -25.51
C ASN A 354 -20.73 4.02 -24.61
N ALA A 355 -20.52 4.30 -23.33
CA ALA A 355 -20.18 3.36 -22.28
C ALA A 355 -21.27 2.29 -22.10
N HIS A 356 -22.56 2.63 -22.15
CA HIS A 356 -23.64 1.64 -22.10
C HIS A 356 -23.57 0.65 -23.28
N LYS A 357 -23.27 1.13 -24.50
CA LYS A 357 -23.08 0.28 -25.69
C LYS A 357 -21.83 -0.59 -25.56
N MET A 358 -20.68 -0.01 -25.19
CA MET A 358 -19.44 -0.76 -24.98
C MET A 358 -19.62 -1.87 -23.94
N ARG A 359 -20.37 -1.58 -22.88
CA ARG A 359 -20.74 -2.57 -21.86
C ARG A 359 -21.64 -3.67 -22.43
N ALA A 360 -22.67 -3.33 -23.20
CA ALA A 360 -23.54 -4.32 -23.83
C ALA A 360 -22.76 -5.24 -24.77
N GLU A 361 -21.81 -4.70 -25.53
CA GLU A 361 -20.89 -5.47 -26.37
C GLU A 361 -19.99 -6.40 -25.54
N GLN A 362 -19.45 -5.92 -24.42
CA GLN A 362 -18.63 -6.73 -23.50
C GLN A 362 -19.44 -7.88 -22.87
N GLU A 363 -20.70 -7.63 -22.52
CA GLU A 363 -21.62 -8.64 -21.99
C GLU A 363 -21.99 -9.69 -23.04
N SER A 364 -22.22 -9.28 -24.30
CA SER A 364 -22.44 -10.22 -25.42
C SER A 364 -21.24 -11.14 -25.63
N ARG A 365 -20.03 -10.56 -25.71
CA ARG A 365 -18.79 -11.33 -25.86
C ARG A 365 -18.59 -12.33 -24.73
N PHE A 366 -18.89 -11.93 -23.49
CA PHE A 366 -18.85 -12.82 -22.34
C PHE A 366 -19.84 -14.00 -22.46
N ASN A 367 -21.08 -13.72 -22.86
CA ASN A 367 -22.11 -14.75 -23.02
C ASN A 367 -21.75 -15.74 -24.13
N GLU A 368 -21.24 -15.24 -25.26
CA GLU A 368 -20.75 -16.06 -26.38
C GLU A 368 -19.54 -16.92 -25.95
N ALA A 369 -18.57 -16.34 -25.25
CA ALA A 369 -17.42 -17.06 -24.70
C ALA A 369 -17.85 -18.15 -23.71
N ALA A 370 -18.80 -17.85 -22.82
CA ALA A 370 -19.35 -18.81 -21.87
C ALA A 370 -20.08 -19.95 -22.58
N ALA A 371 -20.87 -19.66 -23.61
CA ALA A 371 -21.53 -20.66 -24.44
C ALA A 371 -20.53 -21.56 -25.17
N LYS A 372 -19.51 -20.95 -25.80
CA LYS A 372 -18.42 -21.66 -26.50
C LYS A 372 -17.66 -22.59 -25.55
N PHE A 373 -17.29 -22.12 -24.36
CA PHE A 373 -16.64 -22.95 -23.35
C PHE A 373 -17.53 -24.13 -22.94
N LYS A 374 -18.82 -23.89 -22.67
CA LYS A 374 -19.75 -24.94 -22.22
C LYS A 374 -20.01 -25.98 -23.31
N ALA A 375 -20.02 -25.59 -24.59
CA ALA A 375 -20.13 -26.50 -25.71
C ALA A 375 -18.88 -27.38 -25.88
N GLN A 376 -17.68 -26.81 -25.73
CA GLN A 376 -16.42 -27.54 -25.87
C GLN A 376 -16.09 -28.41 -24.63
N TYR A 377 -16.46 -27.94 -23.44
CA TYR A 377 -16.12 -28.58 -22.16
C TYR A 377 -17.37 -28.83 -21.28
N PRO A 378 -18.35 -29.62 -21.74
CA PRO A 378 -19.64 -29.77 -21.06
C PRO A 378 -19.51 -30.32 -19.63
N ARG A 379 -18.55 -31.21 -19.38
CA ARG A 379 -18.24 -31.75 -18.03
C ARG A 379 -17.73 -30.68 -17.05
N LYS A 380 -17.26 -29.53 -17.54
CA LYS A 380 -16.71 -28.42 -16.74
C LYS A 380 -17.66 -27.22 -16.67
N ALA A 381 -18.86 -27.27 -17.27
CA ALA A 381 -19.82 -26.16 -17.27
C ALA A 381 -20.14 -25.66 -15.84
N LYS A 382 -20.59 -26.56 -14.95
CA LYS A 382 -20.88 -26.21 -13.54
C LYS A 382 -19.66 -25.70 -12.77
N TRP A 383 -18.47 -26.20 -13.11
CA TRP A 383 -17.22 -25.74 -12.51
C TRP A 383 -16.89 -24.30 -12.94
N LEU A 384 -17.09 -23.98 -14.23
CA LEU A 384 -16.88 -22.65 -14.76
C LEU A 384 -17.85 -21.66 -14.12
N ASP A 385 -19.14 -21.99 -14.07
CA ASP A 385 -20.17 -21.11 -13.47
C ASP A 385 -19.81 -20.73 -12.04
N LYS A 386 -19.49 -21.72 -11.20
CA LYS A 386 -19.07 -21.49 -9.81
C LYS A 386 -17.76 -20.69 -9.70
N LYS A 387 -16.86 -20.82 -10.68
CA LYS A 387 -15.60 -20.09 -10.71
C LYS A 387 -15.80 -18.63 -11.09
N LEU A 388 -16.60 -18.37 -12.12
CA LEU A 388 -16.93 -17.02 -12.57
C LEU A 388 -17.78 -16.29 -11.54
N GLU A 389 -18.75 -16.95 -10.90
CA GLU A 389 -19.54 -16.38 -9.82
C GLU A 389 -18.66 -15.89 -8.66
N ARG A 390 -17.76 -16.75 -8.16
CA ARG A 390 -16.81 -16.36 -7.10
C ARG A 390 -15.83 -15.27 -7.54
N PHE A 391 -15.45 -15.26 -8.81
CA PHE A 391 -14.58 -14.23 -9.37
C PHE A 391 -15.31 -12.87 -9.44
N LYS A 392 -16.57 -12.87 -9.88
CA LYS A 392 -17.46 -11.72 -9.92
C LYS A 392 -17.67 -11.13 -8.51
N GLU A 393 -18.06 -11.97 -7.55
CA GLU A 393 -18.25 -11.56 -6.15
C GLU A 393 -16.99 -10.93 -5.56
N ALA A 394 -15.83 -11.52 -5.82
CA ALA A 394 -14.55 -10.99 -5.34
C ALA A 394 -14.16 -9.66 -6.00
N ASN A 395 -14.43 -9.47 -7.30
CA ASN A 395 -14.19 -8.21 -7.99
C ASN A 395 -15.12 -7.10 -7.50
N ILE A 396 -16.42 -7.37 -7.37
CA ILE A 396 -17.40 -6.41 -6.84
C ILE A 396 -17.01 -6.00 -5.42
N ALA A 397 -16.68 -6.95 -4.55
CA ALA A 397 -16.27 -6.65 -3.18
C ALA A 397 -14.97 -5.82 -3.13
N ARG A 398 -13.99 -6.10 -4.00
CA ARG A 398 -12.75 -5.32 -4.11
C ARG A 398 -13.03 -3.88 -4.56
N GLU A 399 -13.84 -3.72 -5.58
CA GLU A 399 -14.16 -2.40 -6.17
C GLU A 399 -15.02 -1.55 -5.23
N ASP A 400 -16.00 -2.14 -4.54
CA ASP A 400 -16.80 -1.47 -3.50
C ASP A 400 -15.91 -0.94 -2.37
N VAL A 401 -14.99 -1.78 -1.89
CA VAL A 401 -14.01 -1.39 -0.87
C VAL A 401 -13.10 -0.27 -1.35
N ARG A 402 -12.65 -0.32 -2.62
CA ARG A 402 -11.83 0.75 -3.20
C ARG A 402 -12.62 2.05 -3.28
N SER A 403 -13.83 2.02 -3.83
CA SER A 403 -14.66 3.21 -4.02
C SER A 403 -15.01 3.86 -2.69
N LYS A 404 -15.41 3.07 -1.68
CA LYS A 404 -15.68 3.58 -0.33
C LYS A 404 -14.42 4.09 0.36
N GLY A 405 -13.27 3.45 0.11
CA GLY A 405 -11.97 3.86 0.65
C GLY A 405 -11.57 5.28 0.27
N VAL A 406 -11.98 5.78 -0.90
CA VAL A 406 -11.69 7.16 -1.33
C VAL A 406 -12.33 8.21 -0.40
N LYS A 407 -13.51 7.93 0.15
CA LYS A 407 -14.19 8.85 1.09
C LYS A 407 -13.40 9.11 2.36
N LEU A 408 -12.50 8.20 2.73
CA LEU A 408 -11.51 8.41 3.78
C LEU A 408 -10.64 9.63 3.47
N PHE A 409 -10.12 9.69 2.24
CA PHE A 409 -9.23 10.75 1.78
C PHE A 409 -9.99 12.06 1.59
N CYS A 410 -11.26 12.02 1.16
CA CYS A 410 -12.11 13.21 1.13
C CYS A 410 -12.25 13.85 2.53
N MET A 411 -12.56 13.04 3.56
CA MET A 411 -12.65 13.54 4.94
C MET A 411 -11.30 14.09 5.43
N MET A 412 -10.20 13.39 5.17
CA MET A 412 -8.87 13.85 5.56
C MET A 412 -8.48 15.16 4.86
N ARG A 413 -8.78 15.30 3.56
CA ARG A 413 -8.54 16.54 2.82
C ARG A 413 -9.34 17.69 3.41
N GLU A 414 -10.61 17.48 3.73
CA GLU A 414 -11.44 18.51 4.38
C GLU A 414 -10.84 18.93 5.73
N PHE A 415 -10.40 17.96 6.54
CA PHE A 415 -9.72 18.25 7.81
C PHE A 415 -8.47 19.12 7.62
N LEU A 416 -7.66 18.81 6.60
CA LEU A 416 -6.44 19.57 6.29
C LEU A 416 -6.75 20.98 5.78
N LEU A 417 -7.73 21.12 4.86
CA LEU A 417 -8.19 22.43 4.39
C LEU A 417 -8.66 23.29 5.55
N LYS A 418 -9.44 22.71 6.48
CA LYS A 418 -9.91 23.43 7.66
C LYS A 418 -8.75 23.84 8.58
N ALA A 419 -7.76 22.96 8.78
CA ALA A 419 -6.55 23.31 9.53
C ALA A 419 -5.76 24.45 8.86
N GLY A 420 -5.65 24.44 7.52
CA GLY A 420 -5.03 25.50 6.74
C GLY A 420 -5.75 26.84 6.83
N GLU A 421 -7.08 26.83 6.79
CA GLU A 421 -7.95 28.00 6.99
C GLU A 421 -7.75 28.62 8.37
N LEU A 422 -7.92 27.83 9.44
CA LEU A 422 -7.87 28.29 10.84
C LEU A 422 -6.51 28.86 11.25
N ASN A 423 -5.43 28.47 10.55
CA ASN A 423 -4.07 28.92 10.84
C ASN A 423 -3.53 29.93 9.81
N ALA A 424 -4.36 30.36 8.85
CA ALA A 424 -3.96 31.25 7.75
C ALA A 424 -2.75 30.74 6.93
N VAL A 425 -2.66 29.43 6.78
CA VAL A 425 -1.63 28.73 5.97
C VAL A 425 -2.18 28.40 4.58
N GLY A 426 -3.51 28.30 4.43
CA GLY A 426 -4.16 27.99 3.16
C GLY A 426 -3.70 26.63 2.62
N ALA A 427 -3.35 26.56 1.33
CA ALA A 427 -2.95 25.32 0.66
C ALA A 427 -1.56 24.81 1.09
N ASP A 428 -0.72 25.64 1.71
CA ASP A 428 0.62 25.22 2.16
C ASP A 428 0.55 24.17 3.29
N VAL A 429 -0.62 23.97 3.90
CA VAL A 429 -0.88 22.90 4.88
C VAL A 429 -0.56 21.51 4.31
N PHE A 430 -0.67 21.32 2.98
CA PHE A 430 -0.32 20.05 2.34
C PHE A 430 1.18 19.75 2.34
N MET A 431 2.03 20.76 2.56
CA MET A 431 3.47 20.62 2.69
C MET A 431 3.91 20.21 4.09
N LEU A 432 3.00 20.21 5.07
CA LEU A 432 3.28 19.71 6.41
C LEU A 432 3.12 18.19 6.47
N TYR A 433 3.87 17.52 7.33
CA TYR A 433 3.54 16.15 7.72
C TYR A 433 2.29 16.14 8.62
N PHE A 434 1.52 15.05 8.61
CA PHE A 434 0.24 14.98 9.31
C PHE A 434 0.37 15.24 10.83
N ASN A 435 1.46 14.78 11.45
CA ASN A 435 1.75 15.09 12.86
C ASN A 435 2.05 16.58 13.07
N GLU A 436 2.71 17.25 12.13
CA GLU A 436 2.97 18.70 12.21
C GLU A 436 1.67 19.49 12.12
N VAL A 437 0.71 19.04 11.31
CA VAL A 437 -0.65 19.61 11.31
C VAL A 437 -1.30 19.47 12.69
N LEU A 438 -1.21 18.30 13.32
CA LEU A 438 -1.76 18.10 14.67
C LEU A 438 -1.07 18.97 15.73
N GLU A 439 0.24 19.17 15.64
CA GLU A 439 0.98 20.08 16.54
C GLU A 439 0.64 21.55 16.27
N LEU A 440 0.44 21.94 15.01
CA LEU A 440 -0.05 23.26 14.62
C LEU A 440 -1.41 23.56 15.26
N LEU A 441 -2.34 22.60 15.26
CA LEU A 441 -3.63 22.74 15.94
C LEU A 441 -3.51 22.86 17.47
N LYS A 442 -2.41 22.42 18.06
CA LYS A 442 -2.10 22.66 19.49
C LYS A 442 -1.41 24.00 19.73
N GLY A 443 -1.08 24.74 18.67
CA GLY A 443 -0.40 26.03 18.71
C GLY A 443 1.12 25.97 18.50
N ASP A 444 1.71 24.81 18.22
CA ASP A 444 3.14 24.72 17.87
C ASP A 444 3.34 25.08 16.38
N LYS A 445 3.93 26.25 16.14
CA LYS A 445 4.16 26.78 14.79
C LYS A 445 5.56 26.49 14.23
N LYS A 446 6.37 25.64 14.86
CA LYS A 446 7.73 25.34 14.38
C LYS A 446 7.80 24.88 12.93
N ALA A 447 6.78 24.14 12.47
CA ALA A 447 6.74 23.63 11.10
C ALA A 447 6.44 24.73 10.05
N LEU A 448 6.09 25.94 10.49
CA LEU A 448 5.87 27.11 9.62
C LEU A 448 7.08 28.07 9.58
N ALA A 449 8.11 27.80 10.39
CA ALA A 449 9.33 28.61 10.46
C ALA A 449 10.39 28.03 9.52
#